data_AF-A0A2K8NSB7-F1
#
_entry.id   AF-A0A2K8NSB7-F1
#
_cell.length_a   1.000
_cell.length_b   1.000
_cell.length_c   1.000
_cell.angle_alpha   90.00
_cell.angle_beta   90.00
_cell.angle_gamma   90.00
#
_symmetry.space_group_name_H-M   'P 1'
#
loop_
_entity.id
_entity.type
_entity.pdbx_description
1 polymer ?
#
loop_
_entity_poly.entity_id
_entity_poly.type
_entity_poly.pdbx_seq_one_letter_code
_entity_poly.pdbx_strand_id
1 'polypeptide(L)'
;MNFQIFQKANKKLVLWTGATGLFFLLVSLIIVFLLSALGIRIRLSLAIQLCINALLVWLTFILINKLPSLNSVIFKIATFRHPKTKKIFQNKVILNNWLYLYCFIFFTLIWLAEVMSFYFWTHNWYQAFHDYWWFCLILFIYNYCFYLLFFKIKAYLISNDSAFKKQAPKN
;
A
#
# COMPACT_ATOMS: atom_id res chain seq x y z
N MET A 1 12.20 -20.40 -10.67
CA MET A 1 12.83 -19.22 -10.04
C MET A 1 12.64 -19.33 -8.53
N ASN A 2 13.68 -19.18 -7.71
CA ASN A 2 13.59 -19.53 -6.30
C ASN A 2 12.85 -18.44 -5.50
N PHE A 3 11.55 -18.62 -5.25
CA PHE A 3 10.66 -17.67 -4.55
C PHE A 3 11.11 -17.35 -3.11
N GLN A 4 12.04 -18.12 -2.55
CA GLN A 4 12.61 -17.90 -1.21
C GLN A 4 13.30 -16.53 -1.06
N ILE A 5 13.82 -15.93 -2.14
CA ILE A 5 14.45 -14.59 -2.11
C ILE A 5 13.43 -13.49 -1.79
N PHE A 6 12.21 -13.60 -2.30
CA PHE A 6 11.14 -12.65 -1.99
C PHE A 6 10.76 -12.70 -0.50
N GLN A 7 10.89 -13.86 0.16
CA GLN A 7 10.48 -14.04 1.55
C GLN A 7 11.41 -13.38 2.58
N LYS A 8 12.73 -13.32 2.34
CA LYS A 8 13.68 -12.67 3.27
C LYS A 8 13.58 -11.14 3.26
N ALA A 9 13.44 -10.53 2.07
CA ALA A 9 13.23 -9.08 1.94
C ALA A 9 11.91 -8.62 2.59
N ASN A 10 10.91 -9.50 2.67
CA ASN A 10 9.59 -9.17 3.22
C ASN A 10 9.61 -8.87 4.73
N LYS A 11 10.44 -9.51 5.57
CA LYS A 11 10.31 -9.33 7.04
C LYS A 11 10.64 -7.92 7.51
N LYS A 12 11.77 -7.35 7.08
CA LYS A 12 12.17 -5.98 7.44
C LYS A 12 11.19 -4.95 6.90
N LEU A 13 10.75 -5.15 5.65
CA LEU A 13 9.80 -4.26 5.01
C LEU A 13 8.44 -4.28 5.70
N VAL A 14 7.94 -5.46 6.06
CA VAL A 14 6.66 -5.63 6.79
C VAL A 14 6.70 -4.92 8.14
N LEU A 15 7.78 -5.07 8.90
CA LEU A 15 7.95 -4.38 10.17
C LEU A 15 7.99 -2.85 9.99
N TRP A 16 8.74 -2.37 9.00
CA TRP A 16 8.80 -0.94 8.69
C TRP A 16 7.43 -0.40 8.30
N THR A 17 6.71 -1.05 7.39
CA THR A 17 5.35 -0.61 7.01
C THR A 17 4.35 -0.69 8.14
N GLY A 18 4.45 -1.71 9.00
CA GLY A 18 3.58 -1.84 10.16
C GLY A 18 3.81 -0.69 11.15
N ALA A 19 5.09 -0.40 11.46
CA ALA A 19 5.45 0.68 12.36
C ALA A 19 5.03 2.06 11.80
N THR A 20 5.32 2.33 10.52
CA THR A 20 4.94 3.59 9.87
C THR A 20 3.41 3.72 9.78
N GLY A 21 2.70 2.65 9.40
CA GLY A 21 1.24 2.66 9.34
C GLY A 21 0.59 2.90 10.70
N LEU A 22 1.06 2.24 11.76
CA LEU A 22 0.57 2.45 13.13
C LEU A 22 0.86 3.87 13.63
N PHE A 23 2.05 4.40 13.33
CA PHE A 23 2.40 5.78 13.68
C PHE A 23 1.43 6.79 13.06
N PHE A 24 1.19 6.68 11.75
CA PHE A 24 0.24 7.57 11.07
C PHE A 24 -1.21 7.37 11.54
N LEU A 25 -1.62 6.15 11.86
CA LEU A 25 -2.93 5.88 12.45
C LEU A 25 -3.08 6.62 13.79
N LEU A 26 -2.09 6.49 14.68
CA LEU A 26 -2.09 7.17 15.98
C LEU A 26 -2.16 8.69 15.83
N VAL A 27 -1.33 9.27 14.97
CA VAL A 27 -1.36 10.70 14.67
C VAL A 27 -2.73 11.12 14.14
N SER A 28 -3.31 10.37 13.21
CA SER A 28 -4.63 10.66 12.64
C SER A 28 -5.74 10.60 13.68
N LEU A 29 -5.71 9.62 14.58
CA LEU A 29 -6.66 9.51 15.69
C LEU A 29 -6.56 10.73 16.63
N ILE A 30 -5.34 11.13 17.00
CA ILE A 30 -5.12 12.33 17.83
C ILE A 30 -5.73 13.56 17.16
N ILE A 31 -5.47 13.77 15.86
CA ILE A 31 -6.02 14.90 15.09
C ILE A 31 -7.55 14.88 15.09
N VAL A 32 -8.18 13.72 14.85
CA VAL A 32 -9.65 13.57 14.88
C VAL A 32 -10.22 13.92 16.25
N PHE A 33 -9.59 13.51 17.34
CA PHE A 33 -10.07 13.83 18.68
C PHE A 33 -9.85 15.30 19.08
N LEU A 34 -8.80 15.94 18.57
CA LEU A 34 -8.49 17.36 18.77
C LEU A 34 -9.40 18.32 17.98
N LEU A 35 -10.09 17.84 16.95
CA LEU A 35 -11.07 18.62 16.18
C LEU A 35 -12.33 18.90 17.02
N SER A 36 -12.23 19.87 17.92
CA SER A 36 -13.30 20.29 18.84
C SER A 36 -14.55 20.83 18.12
N ALA A 37 -14.40 21.32 16.89
CA ALA A 37 -15.50 21.76 16.03
C ALA A 37 -16.46 20.61 15.65
N LEU A 38 -16.03 19.35 15.77
CA LEU A 38 -16.84 18.18 15.47
C LEU A 38 -17.53 17.63 16.73
N GLY A 39 -18.81 17.31 16.60
CA GLY A 39 -19.56 16.61 17.64
C GLY A 39 -18.91 15.27 18.01
N ILE A 40 -19.05 14.85 19.26
CA ILE A 40 -18.40 13.62 19.79
C ILE A 40 -18.76 12.37 18.98
N ARG A 41 -20.01 12.27 18.50
CA ARG A 41 -20.49 11.16 17.68
C ARG A 41 -19.74 11.10 16.34
N ILE A 42 -19.52 12.24 15.69
CA ILE A 42 -18.81 12.32 14.41
C ILE A 42 -17.33 11.95 14.60
N ARG A 43 -16.68 12.47 15.65
CA ARG A 43 -15.29 12.13 15.97
C ARG A 43 -15.09 10.63 16.21
N LEU A 44 -15.98 10.01 16.98
CA LEU A 44 -15.92 8.56 17.23
C LEU A 44 -16.08 7.77 15.93
N SER A 45 -17.03 8.17 15.11
CA SER A 45 -17.30 7.51 13.83
C SER A 45 -16.11 7.61 12.86
N LEU A 46 -15.49 8.80 12.73
CA LEU A 46 -14.27 8.98 11.94
C LEU A 46 -13.11 8.15 12.48
N ALA A 47 -12.94 8.06 13.80
CA ALA A 47 -11.92 7.22 14.43
C ALA A 47 -12.13 5.73 14.09
N ILE A 48 -13.38 5.24 14.10
CA ILE A 48 -13.71 3.86 13.70
C ILE A 48 -13.39 3.63 12.22
N GLN A 49 -13.76 4.56 11.33
CA GLN A 49 -13.41 4.48 9.90
C GLN A 49 -11.90 4.41 9.68
N LEU A 50 -11.11 5.24 10.37
CA LEU A 50 -9.65 5.19 10.30
C LEU A 50 -9.09 3.83 10.71
N CYS A 51 -9.59 3.26 11.80
CA CYS A 51 -9.18 1.94 12.27
C CYS A 51 -9.53 0.84 11.26
N ILE A 52 -10.74 0.85 10.69
CA ILE A 52 -11.18 -0.12 9.68
C ILE A 52 -10.33 0.01 8.42
N ASN A 53 -10.11 1.24 7.94
CA ASN A 53 -9.27 1.51 6.78
C ASN A 53 -7.84 0.97 6.99
N ALA A 54 -7.20 1.31 8.11
CA ALA A 54 -5.87 0.85 8.45
C ALA A 54 -5.80 -0.69 8.51
N LEU A 55 -6.82 -1.33 9.07
CA LEU A 55 -6.93 -2.79 9.15
C LEU A 55 -7.07 -3.43 7.75
N LEU A 56 -7.89 -2.86 6.87
CA LEU A 56 -8.03 -3.33 5.48
C LEU A 56 -6.72 -3.20 4.68
N VAL A 57 -6.05 -2.05 4.81
CA VAL A 57 -4.73 -1.78 4.22
C VAL A 57 -3.69 -2.79 4.71
N TRP A 58 -3.69 -3.10 6.01
CA TRP A 58 -2.77 -4.06 6.59
C TRP A 58 -3.06 -5.50 6.13
N LEU A 59 -4.33 -5.93 6.15
CA LEU A 59 -4.73 -7.25 5.65
C LEU A 59 -4.26 -7.47 4.21
N THR A 60 -4.42 -6.46 3.36
CA THR A 60 -3.97 -6.52 1.97
C THR A 60 -2.45 -6.59 1.84
N PHE A 61 -1.68 -5.89 2.67
CA PHE A 61 -0.23 -6.08 2.71
C PHE A 61 0.16 -7.51 3.11
N ILE A 62 -0.53 -8.09 4.10
CA ILE A 62 -0.27 -9.48 4.52
C ILE A 62 -0.58 -10.45 3.37
N LEU A 63 -1.72 -10.29 2.70
CA LEU A 63 -2.14 -11.13 1.57
C LEU A 63 -1.13 -11.07 0.42
N ILE A 64 -0.71 -9.87 0.02
CA ILE A 64 0.25 -9.67 -1.08
C ILE A 64 1.63 -10.25 -0.73
N ASN A 65 2.03 -10.19 0.54
CA ASN A 65 3.30 -10.77 0.97
C ASN A 65 3.26 -12.30 1.10
N LYS A 66 2.09 -12.89 1.39
CA LYS A 66 1.93 -14.35 1.51
C LYS A 66 1.70 -15.03 0.16
N LEU A 67 1.04 -14.38 -0.80
CA LEU A 67 0.67 -14.96 -2.10
C LEU A 67 1.78 -14.75 -3.15
N PRO A 68 2.48 -15.80 -3.60
CA PRO A 68 3.54 -15.67 -4.61
C PRO A 68 3.01 -15.22 -5.98
N SER A 69 1.78 -15.61 -6.33
CA SER A 69 1.10 -15.24 -7.57
C SER A 69 0.89 -13.73 -7.70
N LEU A 70 0.50 -13.06 -6.61
CA LEU A 70 0.35 -11.61 -6.59
C LEU A 70 1.70 -10.92 -6.80
N ASN A 71 2.78 -11.44 -6.19
CA ASN A 71 4.12 -10.89 -6.40
C ASN A 71 4.57 -11.02 -7.87
N SER A 72 4.22 -12.10 -8.59
CA SER A 72 4.55 -12.21 -10.02
C SER A 72 3.78 -11.25 -10.92
N VAL A 73 2.57 -10.83 -10.53
CA VAL A 73 1.79 -9.83 -11.28
C VAL A 73 2.37 -8.43 -11.04
N ILE A 74 2.80 -8.15 -9.81
CA ILE A 74 3.27 -6.84 -9.36
C ILE A 74 4.72 -6.56 -9.81
N PHE A 75 5.58 -7.58 -9.79
CA PHE A 75 7.01 -7.43 -10.06
C PHE A 75 7.42 -8.10 -11.37
N LYS A 76 8.17 -7.37 -12.19
CA LYS A 76 8.81 -7.88 -13.40
C LYS A 76 10.32 -7.83 -13.24
N ILE A 77 11.03 -8.84 -13.72
CA ILE A 77 12.49 -8.83 -13.76
C ILE A 77 12.93 -8.23 -15.10
N ALA A 78 13.69 -7.14 -15.03
CA ALA A 78 14.35 -6.54 -16.17
C ALA A 78 15.84 -6.92 -16.16
N THR A 79 16.30 -7.49 -17.26
CA THR A 79 17.70 -7.82 -17.52
C THR A 79 18.30 -6.71 -18.37
N PHE A 80 19.27 -5.97 -17.83
CA PHE A 80 20.00 -4.96 -18.59
C PHE A 80 21.24 -5.60 -19.22
N ARG A 81 21.33 -5.47 -20.55
CA ARG A 81 22.43 -5.98 -21.36
C ARG A 81 23.25 -4.83 -21.92
N HIS A 82 24.55 -5.00 -21.98
CA HIS A 82 25.43 -4.03 -22.59
C HIS A 82 25.15 -4.01 -24.11
N PRO A 83 24.93 -2.82 -24.73
CA PRO A 83 24.49 -2.74 -26.12
C PRO A 83 25.49 -3.34 -27.12
N LYS A 84 26.79 -3.29 -26.80
CA LYS A 84 27.87 -3.79 -27.67
C LYS A 84 28.22 -5.27 -27.48
N THR A 85 28.21 -5.78 -26.24
CA THR A 85 28.72 -7.13 -25.92
C THR A 85 27.62 -8.14 -25.64
N LYS A 86 26.35 -7.69 -25.60
CA LYS A 86 25.17 -8.47 -25.15
C LYS A 86 25.33 -9.12 -23.76
N LYS A 87 26.41 -8.82 -23.03
CA LYS A 87 26.64 -9.31 -21.67
C LYS A 87 25.62 -8.71 -20.73
N ILE A 88 25.02 -9.56 -19.90
CA ILE A 88 24.10 -9.14 -18.84
C ILE A 88 24.95 -8.50 -17.74
N PHE A 89 24.73 -7.22 -17.46
CA PHE A 89 25.46 -6.51 -16.40
C PHE A 89 24.60 -6.27 -15.16
N GLN A 90 23.27 -6.33 -15.28
CA GLN A 90 22.39 -6.10 -14.14
C GLN A 90 21.02 -6.74 -14.30
N ASN A 91 20.56 -7.46 -13.26
CA ASN A 91 19.16 -7.81 -13.09
C ASN A 91 18.54 -6.82 -12.09
N LYS A 92 17.44 -6.15 -12.46
CA LYS A 92 16.63 -5.36 -11.53
C LYS A 92 15.21 -5.89 -11.50
N VAL A 93 14.59 -5.81 -10.32
CA VAL A 93 13.16 -5.97 -10.17
C VAL A 93 12.52 -4.61 -10.39
N ILE A 94 11.63 -4.51 -11.37
CA ILE A 94 10.84 -3.33 -11.68
C ILE A 94 9.37 -3.60 -11.40
N LEU A 95 8.63 -2.53 -11.14
CA LEU A 95 7.18 -2.62 -10.96
C LEU A 95 6.50 -2.78 -12.32
N ASN A 96 5.48 -3.62 -12.36
CA ASN A 96 4.62 -3.76 -13.52
C ASN A 96 3.63 -2.60 -13.58
N ASN A 97 3.32 -2.09 -14.78
CA ASN A 97 2.35 -0.99 -14.94
C ASN A 97 0.95 -1.38 -14.44
N TRP A 98 0.61 -2.67 -14.48
CA TRP A 98 -0.62 -3.22 -13.92
C TRP A 98 -0.79 -2.96 -12.41
N LEU A 99 0.30 -2.71 -11.68
CA LEU A 99 0.22 -2.35 -10.26
C LEU A 99 -0.57 -1.05 -10.04
N TYR A 100 -0.33 -0.03 -10.86
CA TYR A 100 -0.98 1.27 -10.70
C TYR A 100 -2.49 1.16 -10.88
N LEU A 101 -2.91 0.39 -11.89
CA LEU A 101 -4.33 0.11 -12.15
C LEU A 101 -4.96 -0.71 -11.01
N TYR A 102 -4.26 -1.75 -10.54
CA TYR A 102 -4.72 -2.56 -9.41
C TYR A 102 -4.91 -1.70 -8.15
N CYS A 103 -3.91 -0.90 -7.77
CA CYS A 103 -3.99 -0.01 -6.62
C CYS A 103 -5.14 0.99 -6.79
N PHE A 104 -5.31 1.56 -7.99
CA PHE A 104 -6.35 2.54 -8.24
C PHE A 104 -7.76 1.95 -8.06
N ILE A 105 -8.04 0.80 -8.68
CA ILE A 105 -9.33 0.11 -8.54
C ILE A 105 -9.57 -0.28 -7.09
N PHE A 106 -8.57 -0.89 -6.43
CA PHE A 106 -8.69 -1.34 -5.05
C PHE A 106 -9.03 -0.19 -4.08
N PHE A 107 -8.29 0.92 -4.17
CA PHE A 107 -8.54 2.07 -3.31
C PHE A 107 -9.83 2.80 -3.66
N THR A 108 -10.27 2.76 -4.93
CA THR A 108 -11.57 3.31 -5.31
C THR A 108 -12.70 2.54 -4.64
N LEU A 109 -12.60 1.20 -4.57
CA LEU A 109 -13.59 0.37 -3.86
C LEU A 109 -13.60 0.64 -2.35
N ILE A 110 -12.43 0.80 -1.73
CA ILE A 110 -12.35 1.18 -0.31
C ILE A 110 -12.98 2.56 -0.10
N TRP A 111 -12.63 3.53 -0.94
CA TRP A 111 -13.17 4.89 -0.85
C TRP A 111 -14.69 4.91 -0.99
N LEU A 112 -15.25 4.16 -1.93
CA LEU A 112 -16.71 4.01 -2.06
C LEU A 112 -17.34 3.36 -0.81
N ALA A 113 -16.69 2.34 -0.23
CA ALA A 113 -17.17 1.70 0.99
C ALA A 113 -17.16 2.66 2.19
N GLU A 114 -16.12 3.49 2.31
CA GLU A 114 -16.03 4.54 3.33
C GLU A 114 -17.13 5.59 3.15
N VAL A 115 -17.31 6.10 1.92
CA VAL A 115 -18.36 7.06 1.61
C VAL A 115 -19.74 6.49 1.95
N MET A 116 -20.01 5.25 1.54
CA MET A 116 -21.27 4.57 1.87
C MET A 116 -21.45 4.36 3.37
N SER A 117 -20.37 4.19 4.13
CA SER A 117 -20.48 4.01 5.58
C SER A 117 -21.00 5.26 6.30
N PHE A 118 -20.87 6.46 5.71
CA PHE A 118 -21.47 7.69 6.25
C PHE A 118 -23.01 7.69 6.20
N TYR A 119 -23.62 6.91 5.30
CA TYR A 119 -25.08 6.75 5.24
C TYR A 119 -25.65 6.27 6.58
N PHE A 120 -24.95 5.34 7.23
CA PHE A 120 -25.38 4.77 8.51
C PHE A 120 -25.40 5.79 9.66
N TRP A 121 -24.79 6.97 9.48
CA TRP A 121 -24.60 7.94 10.56
C TRP A 121 -25.56 9.13 10.50
N THR A 122 -25.92 9.55 9.29
CA THR A 122 -26.70 10.78 9.07
C THR A 122 -28.08 10.54 8.48
N HIS A 123 -28.43 9.29 8.14
CA HIS A 123 -29.67 8.89 7.45
C HIS A 123 -29.85 9.57 6.06
N ASN A 124 -28.92 10.46 5.67
CA ASN A 124 -28.85 11.13 4.39
C ASN A 124 -27.39 11.14 3.90
N TRP A 125 -27.05 10.12 3.11
CA TRP A 125 -25.69 9.92 2.58
C TRP A 125 -25.18 11.13 1.80
N TYR A 126 -26.07 11.85 1.10
CA TYR A 126 -25.70 12.99 0.25
C TYR A 126 -25.14 14.13 1.08
N GLN A 127 -25.79 14.45 2.20
CA GLN A 127 -25.39 15.55 3.08
C GLN A 127 -24.07 15.21 3.80
N ALA A 128 -23.93 13.98 4.30
CA ALA A 128 -22.66 13.56 4.88
C ALA A 128 -21.53 13.49 3.86
N PHE A 129 -21.80 13.06 2.64
CA PHE A 129 -20.80 13.09 1.58
C PHE A 129 -20.38 14.54 1.28
N HIS A 130 -21.32 15.46 1.10
CA HIS A 130 -21.01 16.87 0.86
C HIS A 130 -20.09 17.47 1.94
N ASP A 131 -20.31 17.12 3.20
CA ASP A 131 -19.59 17.72 4.33
C ASP A 131 -18.24 17.04 4.61
N TYR A 132 -18.10 15.74 4.28
CA TYR A 132 -16.94 14.92 4.69
C TYR A 132 -16.22 14.17 3.55
N TRP A 133 -16.58 14.36 2.27
CA TRP A 133 -15.93 13.67 1.14
C TRP A 133 -14.41 13.90 1.09
N TRP A 134 -13.97 15.09 1.49
CA TRP A 134 -12.56 15.48 1.51
C TRP A 134 -11.74 14.59 2.45
N PHE A 135 -12.33 14.13 3.56
CA PHE A 135 -11.68 13.23 4.50
C PHE A 135 -11.39 11.86 3.86
N CYS A 136 -12.40 11.27 3.21
CA CYS A 136 -12.23 10.04 2.45
C CYS A 136 -11.24 10.21 1.29
N LEU A 137 -11.26 11.36 0.60
CA LEU A 137 -10.29 11.63 -0.47
C LEU A 137 -8.85 11.69 0.06
N ILE A 138 -8.61 12.34 1.20
CA ILE A 138 -7.28 12.39 1.84
C ILE A 138 -6.82 10.97 2.19
N LEU A 139 -7.70 10.15 2.76
CA LEU A 139 -7.37 8.75 3.07
C LEU A 139 -7.07 7.93 1.82
N PHE A 140 -7.84 8.13 0.75
CA PHE A 140 -7.57 7.50 -0.54
C PHE A 140 -6.17 7.85 -1.05
N ILE A 141 -5.83 9.16 -1.11
CA ILE A 141 -4.53 9.63 -1.61
C ILE A 141 -3.40 9.09 -0.74
N TYR A 142 -3.53 9.19 0.58
CA TYR A 142 -2.54 8.68 1.52
C TYR A 142 -2.29 7.19 1.31
N ASN A 143 -3.35 6.38 1.29
CA ASN A 143 -3.22 4.94 1.14
C ASN A 143 -2.65 4.54 -0.22
N TYR A 144 -3.09 5.19 -1.29
CA TYR A 144 -2.58 4.97 -2.65
C TYR A 144 -1.08 5.27 -2.72
N CYS A 145 -0.65 6.43 -2.23
CA CYS A 145 0.76 6.81 -2.18
C CYS A 145 1.59 5.86 -1.30
N PHE A 146 1.08 5.51 -0.13
CA PHE A 146 1.74 4.59 0.80
C PHE A 146 1.95 3.21 0.19
N TYR A 147 0.95 2.68 -0.52
CA TYR A 147 1.04 1.42 -1.24
C TYR A 147 2.10 1.43 -2.35
N LEU A 148 2.09 2.48 -3.18
CA LEU A 148 3.09 2.60 -4.24
C LEU A 148 4.51 2.70 -3.68
N LEU A 149 4.68 3.46 -2.60
CA LEU A 149 5.97 3.60 -1.92
C LEU A 149 6.43 2.27 -1.34
N PHE A 150 5.54 1.51 -0.70
CA PHE A 150 5.83 0.15 -0.24
C PHE A 150 6.36 -0.75 -1.35
N PHE A 151 5.68 -0.79 -2.50
CA PHE A 151 6.12 -1.64 -3.61
C PHE A 151 7.44 -1.18 -4.22
N LYS A 152 7.67 0.14 -4.32
CA LYS A 152 8.96 0.69 -4.77
C LYS A 152 10.10 0.30 -3.84
N ILE A 153 9.92 0.43 -2.52
CA ILE A 153 10.92 0.00 -1.53
C ILE A 153 11.14 -1.52 -1.64
N LYS A 154 10.07 -2.31 -1.77
CA LYS A 154 10.17 -3.76 -1.96
C LYS A 154 11.00 -4.13 -3.18
N ALA A 155 10.73 -3.52 -4.33
CA ALA A 155 11.49 -3.72 -5.56
C ALA A 155 12.97 -3.36 -5.38
N TYR A 156 13.26 -2.24 -4.70
CA TYR A 156 14.62 -1.79 -4.38
C TYR A 156 15.36 -2.78 -3.48
N LEU A 157 14.73 -3.23 -2.38
CA LEU A 157 15.32 -4.18 -1.45
C LEU A 157 15.63 -5.52 -2.12
N ILE A 158 14.71 -6.05 -2.94
CA ILE A 158 14.93 -7.30 -3.67
C ILE A 158 16.06 -7.14 -4.69
N SER A 159 16.10 -6.02 -5.43
CA SER A 159 17.15 -5.76 -6.42
C SER A 159 18.55 -5.63 -5.79
N ASN A 160 18.62 -5.24 -4.52
CA ASN A 160 19.87 -5.09 -3.78
C ASN A 160 20.26 -6.31 -2.94
N ASP A 161 19.41 -7.32 -2.85
CA ASP A 161 19.70 -8.54 -2.12
C ASP A 161 20.86 -9.32 -2.78
N SER A 162 21.81 -9.76 -1.95
CA SER A 162 23.03 -10.43 -2.43
C SER A 162 22.74 -11.82 -3.01
N ALA A 163 21.69 -12.51 -2.55
CA ALA A 163 21.29 -13.79 -3.12
C ALA A 163 20.62 -13.59 -4.50
N PHE A 164 19.84 -12.51 -4.68
CA PHE A 164 19.29 -12.16 -5.99
C PHE A 164 20.38 -11.80 -7.00
N LYS A 165 21.38 -11.01 -6.61
CA LYS A 165 22.54 -10.69 -7.47
C LYS A 165 23.36 -11.93 -7.84
N LYS A 166 23.46 -12.92 -6.95
CA LYS A 166 24.15 -14.20 -7.21
C LYS A 166 23.38 -15.14 -8.16
N GLN A 167 22.07 -14.94 -8.33
CA GLN A 167 21.25 -15.67 -9.32
C GLN A 167 21.29 -15.06 -10.72
N ALA A 168 21.86 -13.86 -10.88
CA ALA A 168 22.24 -13.38 -12.21
C ALA A 168 23.36 -14.29 -12.73
N PRO A 169 23.28 -14.79 -13.99
CA PRO A 169 24.30 -15.69 -14.52
C PRO A 169 25.66 -15.01 -14.43
N LYS A 170 26.56 -15.61 -13.63
CA LYS A 170 27.97 -15.29 -13.67
C LYS A 170 28.52 -15.88 -14.96
N ASN A 171 28.83 -15.02 -15.92
CA ASN A 171 29.75 -15.34 -17.00
C ASN A 171 31.05 -14.58 -16.74
#